data_AF-A0AAD3HMM2-F1
#
_entry.id   AF-A0AAD3HMM2-F1
#
_cell.length_a   1.000
_cell.length_b   1.000
_cell.length_c   1.000
_cell.angle_alpha   90.00
_cell.angle_beta   90.00
_cell.angle_gamma   90.00
#
_symmetry.space_group_name_H-M   'P 1'
#
loop_
_entity.id
_entity.type
_entity.pdbx_description
1 polymer ?
#
loop_
_entity_poly.entity_id
_entity_poly.type
_entity_poly.pdbx_seq_one_letter_code
_entity_poly.pdbx_strand_id
1 'polypeptide(L)'
;GSGHGGGGGGGGKAGGGKAGGRRPRVRVMADALLSMAAEFRRIIAQNEIPHLSMSAGLAIGGLFNSYDSGHFLVRCSGQAAAAAQHLCRLACEENHWCGVILVADSAAQALSRTHALAFAAGG
;
A
#
# COMPACT_ATOMS: atom_id res chain seq x y z
N GLY A 1 32.39 43.04 36.68
CA GLY A 1 33.09 43.22 35.40
C GLY A 1 32.41 42.35 34.38
N SER A 2 31.70 42.95 33.42
CA SER A 2 32.24 43.24 32.09
C SER A 2 32.04 42.05 31.15
N GLY A 3 30.90 42.06 30.44
CA GLY A 3 30.74 41.25 29.24
C GLY A 3 31.55 41.82 28.09
N HIS A 4 31.99 40.94 27.19
CA HIS A 4 32.46 41.11 25.80
C HIS A 4 32.45 39.65 25.25
N GLY A 5 32.02 39.27 24.06
CA GLY A 5 31.63 39.98 22.85
C GLY A 5 31.97 39.08 21.65
N GLY A 6 31.09 39.03 20.64
CA GLY A 6 31.34 38.50 19.28
C GLY A 6 31.27 36.97 19.14
N GLY A 7 30.72 36.39 18.07
CA GLY A 7 30.22 36.93 16.80
C GLY A 7 29.94 35.79 15.82
N GLY A 8 29.39 36.13 14.65
CA GLY A 8 29.23 35.24 13.49
C GLY A 8 27.88 34.51 13.49
N GLY A 9 26.91 34.84 12.61
CA GLY A 9 27.09 35.11 11.19
C GLY A 9 27.05 33.78 10.44
N GLY A 10 25.85 33.36 10.03
CA GLY A 10 25.66 32.08 9.36
C GLY A 10 24.21 31.88 8.94
N GLY A 11 23.77 32.69 7.97
CA GLY A 11 22.55 32.41 7.23
C GLY A 11 22.67 31.04 6.54
N GLY A 12 21.68 30.19 6.80
CA GLY A 12 21.54 28.87 6.21
C GLY A 12 20.09 28.54 5.91
N LYS A 13 19.31 29.50 5.39
CA LYS A 13 18.10 29.17 4.62
C LYS A 13 18.57 28.70 3.24
N ALA A 14 18.79 27.40 3.08
CA ALA A 14 18.69 26.70 1.79
C ALA A 14 18.85 25.19 2.02
N GLY A 15 17.73 24.55 2.34
CA GLY A 15 17.54 23.11 2.19
C GLY A 15 16.17 22.88 1.57
N GLY A 16 15.87 23.60 0.48
CA GLY A 16 14.73 23.36 -0.38
C GLY A 16 14.87 22.01 -1.08
N GLY A 17 14.63 20.94 -0.35
CA GLY A 17 14.51 19.59 -0.88
C GLY A 17 13.03 19.33 -1.19
N LYS A 18 12.64 19.48 -2.45
CA LYS A 18 11.39 18.94 -2.98
C LYS A 18 11.23 17.47 -2.56
N ALA A 19 10.15 17.11 -1.87
CA ALA A 19 9.63 15.75 -1.91
C ALA A 19 8.17 15.74 -1.43
N GLY A 20 7.23 15.52 -2.36
CA GLY A 20 5.83 15.26 -2.05
C GLY A 20 5.72 14.18 -0.97
N GLY A 21 4.92 14.45 0.05
CA GLY A 21 4.69 13.58 1.19
C GLY A 21 4.48 12.15 0.71
N ARG A 22 5.40 11.25 1.12
CA ARG A 22 5.29 9.81 0.83
C ARG A 22 3.90 9.37 1.29
N ARG A 23 3.00 9.11 0.34
CA ARG A 23 1.71 8.47 0.62
C ARG A 23 1.99 7.24 1.49
N PRO A 24 1.27 7.03 2.60
CA PRO A 24 1.48 5.84 3.43
C PRO A 24 1.42 4.60 2.55
N ARG A 25 2.47 3.76 2.59
CA ARG A 25 2.63 2.60 1.68
C ARG A 25 1.41 1.69 1.64
N VAL A 26 0.68 1.60 2.75
CA VAL A 26 -0.58 0.86 2.89
C VAL A 26 -1.67 1.43 1.97
N ARG A 27 -1.80 2.75 1.91
CA ARG A 27 -2.78 3.40 1.03
C ARG A 27 -2.44 3.19 -0.43
N VAL A 28 -1.16 3.29 -0.79
CA VAL A 28 -0.68 2.98 -2.14
C VAL A 28 -1.05 1.55 -2.54
N MET A 29 -0.90 0.58 -1.62
CA MET A 29 -1.27 -0.80 -1.88
C MET A 29 -2.79 -0.99 -2.01
N ALA A 30 -3.58 -0.35 -1.15
CA ALA A 30 -5.05 -0.40 -1.26
C ALA A 30 -5.55 0.23 -2.56
N ASP A 31 -5.03 1.40 -2.95
CA ASP A 31 -5.36 2.05 -4.22
C ASP A 31 -4.95 1.17 -5.40
N ALA A 32 -3.78 0.51 -5.35
CA ALA A 32 -3.33 -0.41 -6.40
C ALA A 32 -4.27 -1.62 -6.55
N LEU A 33 -4.70 -2.24 -5.44
CA LEU A 33 -5.66 -3.34 -5.48
C LEU A 33 -7.01 -2.92 -6.09
N LEU A 34 -7.49 -1.71 -5.78
CA LEU A 34 -8.70 -1.14 -6.38
C LEU A 34 -8.53 -0.87 -7.89
N SER A 35 -7.38 -0.33 -8.30
CA SER A 35 -7.06 -0.11 -9.72
C SER A 35 -6.99 -1.44 -10.48
N MET A 36 -6.34 -2.47 -9.91
CA MET A 36 -6.29 -3.80 -10.49
C MET A 36 -7.70 -4.40 -10.63
N ALA A 37 -8.56 -4.27 -9.61
CA ALA A 37 -9.93 -4.78 -9.67
C ALA A 37 -10.79 -4.05 -10.72
N ALA A 38 -10.57 -2.75 -10.93
CA ALA A 38 -11.22 -2.00 -12.01
C ALA A 38 -10.76 -2.47 -13.39
N GLU A 39 -9.45 -2.68 -13.56
CA GLU A 39 -8.89 -3.14 -14.83
C GLU A 39 -9.30 -4.58 -15.16
N PHE A 40 -9.31 -5.46 -14.16
CA PHE A 40 -9.79 -6.83 -14.32
C PHE A 40 -11.24 -6.87 -14.81
N ARG A 41 -12.11 -6.02 -14.23
CA ARG A 41 -13.50 -5.87 -14.68
C ARG A 41 -13.61 -5.38 -16.13
N ARG A 42 -12.74 -4.45 -16.56
CA ARG A 42 -12.69 -4.02 -17.97
C ARG A 42 -12.30 -5.16 -18.90
N ILE A 43 -11.25 -5.90 -18.56
CA ILE A 43 -10.78 -7.05 -19.35
C ILE A 43 -11.89 -8.09 -19.46
N ILE A 44 -12.56 -8.41 -18.36
CA ILE A 44 -13.68 -9.37 -18.34
C ILE A 44 -14.80 -8.93 -19.27
N ALA A 45 -15.20 -7.65 -19.20
CA ALA A 45 -16.26 -7.10 -20.03
C ALA A 45 -15.90 -7.11 -21.52
N GLN A 46 -14.62 -6.88 -21.87
CA GLN A 46 -14.14 -6.88 -23.26
C GLN A 46 -14.03 -8.28 -23.87
N ASN A 47 -13.72 -9.30 -23.05
CA ASN A 47 -13.44 -10.66 -23.53
C ASN A 47 -14.61 -11.63 -23.30
N GLU A 48 -15.75 -11.15 -22.79
CA GLU A 48 -16.95 -11.96 -22.52
C GLU A 48 -16.64 -13.19 -21.64
N ILE A 49 -15.84 -13.02 -20.58
CA ILE A 49 -15.49 -14.09 -19.63
C ILE A 49 -16.24 -13.86 -18.30
N PRO A 50 -17.57 -14.06 -18.23
CA PRO A 50 -18.41 -13.64 -17.10
C PRO A 50 -18.13 -14.38 -15.79
N HIS A 51 -17.33 -15.45 -15.83
CA HIS A 51 -17.03 -16.30 -14.66
C HIS A 51 -15.69 -15.99 -13.99
N LEU A 52 -14.92 -15.05 -14.54
CA LEU A 52 -13.67 -14.61 -13.94
C LEU A 52 -13.96 -13.47 -12.95
N SER A 53 -13.36 -13.51 -11.76
CA SER A 53 -13.43 -12.42 -10.79
C SER A 53 -12.12 -12.30 -10.02
N MET A 54 -11.83 -11.10 -9.53
CA MET A 54 -10.62 -10.83 -8.76
C MET A 54 -10.95 -10.75 -7.27
N SER A 55 -10.28 -11.57 -6.45
CA SER A 55 -10.32 -11.47 -4.99
C SER A 55 -8.94 -11.13 -4.45
N ALA A 56 -8.88 -10.35 -3.37
CA ALA A 56 -7.62 -10.01 -2.72
C ALA A 56 -7.76 -9.89 -1.19
N GLY A 57 -6.66 -10.16 -0.48
CA GLY A 57 -6.53 -9.94 0.95
C GLY A 57 -5.37 -8.99 1.26
N LEU A 58 -5.58 -8.00 2.12
CA LEU A 58 -4.55 -7.05 2.56
C LEU A 58 -4.32 -7.14 4.07
N ALA A 59 -3.08 -7.34 4.49
CA ALA A 59 -2.68 -7.36 5.89
C ALA A 59 -1.36 -6.62 6.12
N ILE A 60 -1.16 -6.11 7.34
CA ILE A 60 0.10 -5.51 7.80
C ILE A 60 0.61 -6.31 8.99
N GLY A 61 1.90 -6.62 8.98
CA GLY A 61 2.61 -7.21 10.11
C GLY A 61 4.03 -7.65 9.75
N GLY A 62 4.65 -8.41 10.65
CA GLY A 62 5.99 -8.95 10.46
C GLY A 62 6.05 -10.05 9.39
N LEU A 63 7.12 -10.03 8.60
CA LEU A 63 7.40 -10.99 7.53
C LEU A 63 8.85 -11.44 7.62
N PHE A 64 9.08 -12.71 7.29
CA PHE A 64 10.39 -13.29 7.07
C PHE A 64 10.55 -13.55 5.57
N ASN A 65 11.60 -12.96 4.99
CA ASN A 65 11.93 -13.14 3.59
C ASN A 65 13.14 -14.06 3.48
N SER A 66 13.04 -15.10 2.67
CA SER A 66 14.12 -16.01 2.33
C SER A 66 14.64 -15.68 0.94
N TYR A 67 15.95 -15.54 0.83
CA TYR A 67 16.65 -15.24 -0.42
C TYR A 67 17.58 -16.40 -0.79
N ASP A 68 17.80 -16.64 -2.07
CA ASP A 68 18.85 -17.53 -2.55
C ASP A 68 20.22 -16.83 -2.59
N SER A 69 21.25 -17.56 -3.05
CA SER A 69 22.61 -17.03 -3.19
C SER A 69 22.74 -15.91 -4.23
N GLY A 70 21.74 -15.72 -5.10
CA GLY A 70 21.66 -14.62 -6.06
C GLY A 70 20.88 -13.41 -5.56
N HIS A 71 20.46 -13.40 -4.28
CA HIS A 71 19.55 -12.40 -3.71
C HIS A 71 18.16 -12.36 -4.37
N PHE A 72 17.73 -13.44 -5.03
CA PHE A 72 16.37 -13.55 -5.50
C PHE A 72 15.46 -13.90 -4.32
N LEU A 73 14.32 -13.22 -4.21
CA LEU A 73 13.32 -13.52 -3.19
C LEU A 73 12.65 -14.85 -3.53
N VAL A 74 12.92 -15.89 -2.72
CA VAL A 74 12.40 -17.24 -2.94
C VAL A 74 11.11 -17.48 -2.14
N ARG A 75 11.01 -16.89 -0.96
CA ARG A 75 9.85 -17.10 -0.08
C ARG A 75 9.60 -15.91 0.83
N CYS A 76 8.34 -15.58 1.02
CA CYS A 76 7.86 -14.76 2.13
C CYS A 76 7.02 -15.63 3.07
N SER A 77 7.27 -15.54 4.37
CA SER A 77 6.49 -16.23 5.40
C SER A 77 6.25 -15.30 6.59
N GLY A 78 5.34 -15.69 7.48
CA GLY A 78 4.97 -14.90 8.65
C GLY A 78 3.46 -14.72 8.78
N GLN A 79 3.06 -14.18 9.93
CA GLN A 79 1.64 -14.04 10.28
C GLN A 79 0.90 -13.11 9.31
N ALA A 80 1.55 -12.04 8.83
CA ALA A 80 0.94 -11.14 7.85
C ALA A 80 0.69 -11.83 6.50
N ALA A 81 1.62 -12.68 6.04
CA ALA A 81 1.44 -13.44 4.81
C ALA A 81 0.30 -14.47 4.95
N ALA A 82 0.27 -15.20 6.07
CA ALA A 82 -0.80 -16.16 6.35
C ALA A 82 -2.17 -15.48 6.45
N ALA A 83 -2.25 -14.32 7.12
CA ALA A 83 -3.47 -13.52 7.23
C ALA A 83 -3.96 -13.02 5.86
N ALA A 84 -3.06 -12.50 5.02
CA ALA A 84 -3.43 -12.04 3.68
C ALA A 84 -3.94 -13.20 2.80
N GLN A 85 -3.30 -14.37 2.87
CA GLN A 85 -3.76 -15.58 2.16
C GLN A 85 -5.13 -16.05 2.66
N HIS A 86 -5.34 -16.06 3.98
CA HIS A 86 -6.61 -16.44 4.57
C HIS A 86 -7.74 -15.48 4.16
N LEU A 87 -7.49 -14.17 4.23
CA LEU A 87 -8.44 -13.15 3.77
C LEU A 87 -8.75 -13.27 2.29
N CYS A 88 -7.76 -13.55 1.44
CA CYS A 88 -7.99 -13.78 0.02
C CYS A 88 -8.91 -15.00 -0.21
N ARG A 89 -8.71 -16.09 0.54
CA ARG A 89 -9.59 -17.26 0.47
C ARG A 89 -11.02 -16.94 0.91
N LEU A 90 -11.19 -16.26 2.04
CA LEU A 90 -12.50 -15.80 2.51
C LEU A 90 -13.16 -14.88 1.47
N ALA A 91 -12.39 -13.99 0.85
CA ALA A 91 -12.86 -13.11 -0.21
C ALA A 91 -13.29 -13.89 -1.47
N CYS A 92 -12.75 -15.07 -1.73
CA CYS A 92 -13.23 -15.97 -2.79
C CYS A 92 -14.54 -16.66 -2.40
N GLU A 93 -14.67 -17.07 -1.13
CA GLU A 93 -15.87 -17.75 -0.61
C GLU A 93 -17.07 -16.80 -0.54
N GLU A 94 -16.85 -15.53 -0.18
CA GLU A 94 -17.87 -14.47 -0.17
C GLU A 94 -18.17 -13.88 -1.56
N ASN A 95 -17.43 -14.31 -2.60
CA ASN A 95 -17.44 -13.60 -3.87
C ASN A 95 -18.77 -13.78 -4.63
N HIS A 96 -19.65 -12.81 -4.46
CA HIS A 96 -20.85 -12.65 -5.28
C HIS A 96 -20.49 -11.96 -6.61
N TRP A 97 -19.83 -12.68 -7.52
CA TRP A 97 -19.63 -12.36 -8.95
C TRP A 97 -18.85 -11.07 -9.27
N CYS A 98 -18.59 -10.19 -8.29
CA CYS A 98 -18.06 -8.84 -8.50
C CYS A 98 -16.59 -8.66 -8.07
N GLY A 99 -15.98 -9.69 -7.48
CA GLY A 99 -14.67 -9.58 -6.87
C GLY A 99 -14.71 -8.88 -5.51
N VAL A 100 -13.96 -9.38 -4.53
CA VAL A 100 -13.98 -8.88 -3.15
C VAL A 100 -12.56 -8.61 -2.67
N ILE A 101 -12.34 -7.47 -2.02
CA ILE A 101 -11.07 -7.15 -1.36
C ILE A 101 -11.33 -7.09 0.14
N LEU A 102 -10.77 -8.04 0.89
CA LEU A 102 -10.84 -8.05 2.34
C LEU A 102 -9.56 -7.48 2.96
N VAL A 103 -9.71 -6.77 4.06
CA VAL A 103 -8.62 -6.04 4.72
C VAL A 103 -8.57 -6.42 6.19
N ALA A 104 -7.40 -6.81 6.68
CA ALA A 104 -7.17 -7.08 8.09
C ALA A 104 -7.34 -5.80 8.91
N ASP A 105 -7.72 -5.93 10.18
CA ASP A 105 -7.90 -4.77 11.05
C ASP A 105 -6.62 -3.91 11.17
N SER A 106 -5.44 -4.54 11.17
CA SER A 106 -4.15 -3.82 11.15
C SER A 106 -4.00 -2.91 9.94
N ALA A 107 -4.47 -3.34 8.77
CA ALA A 107 -4.48 -2.55 7.55
C ALA A 107 -5.60 -1.49 7.56
N ALA A 108 -6.79 -1.82 8.08
CA ALA A 108 -7.89 -0.87 8.23
C ALA A 108 -7.52 0.30 9.17
N GLN A 109 -6.90 0.01 10.31
CA GLN A 109 -6.40 1.02 11.25
C GLN A 109 -5.31 1.92 10.62
N ALA A 110 -4.45 1.35 9.77
CA ALA A 110 -3.45 2.14 9.07
C ALA A 110 -4.08 3.04 7.98
N LEU A 111 -5.12 2.55 7.28
CA LEU A 111 -5.86 3.32 6.29
C LEU A 111 -6.68 4.45 6.93
N SER A 112 -7.32 4.22 8.07
CA SER A 112 -8.13 5.24 8.76
C SER A 112 -7.29 6.42 9.27
N ARG A 113 -6.01 6.19 9.57
CA ARG A 113 -5.03 7.21 9.95
C ARG A 113 -4.40 7.93 8.74
N THR A 114 -4.71 7.50 7.52
CA THR A 114 -4.15 8.07 6.30
C THR A 114 -5.07 9.15 5.73
N HIS A 115 -4.83 10.41 6.08
CA HIS A 115 -5.64 11.56 5.64
C HIS A 115 -5.26 12.12 4.25
N ALA A 116 -4.43 11.42 3.47
CA ALA A 116 -4.02 11.89 2.15
C ALA A 116 -5.19 11.74 1.16
N LEU A 117 -5.98 12.81 0.99
CA LEU A 117 -7.01 12.94 -0.03
C LEU A 117 -6.35 12.81 -1.41
N ALA A 118 -6.68 11.74 -2.15
CA ALA A 118 -6.37 11.70 -3.57
C ALA A 118 -7.30 12.68 -4.28
N PHE A 119 -6.77 13.84 -4.67
CA PHE A 119 -7.40 14.64 -5.72
C PHE A 119 -7.25 13.85 -7.02
N ALA A 120 -8.33 13.22 -7.46
CA ALA A 120 -8.49 12.82 -8.84
C ALA A 120 -8.67 14.10 -9.67
N ALA A 121 -7.58 14.68 -10.16
CA ALA A 121 -7.63 15.36 -11.45
C ALA A 121 -7.68 14.22 -12.49
N GLY A 122 -8.69 14.01 -13.33
CA GLY A 122 -9.61 14.93 -13.98
C GLY A 122 -9.38 14.76 -15.48
N GLY A 123 -10.40 14.32 -16.23
CA GLY A 123 -10.41 14.24 -17.70
C GLY A 123 -10.20 12.85 -18.28
#